data_AF-A2EIQ9-F1
#
_entry.id   AF-A2EIQ9-F1
#
_cell.length_a   1.000
_cell.length_b   1.000
_cell.length_c   1.000
_cell.angle_alpha   90.00
_cell.angle_beta   90.00
_cell.angle_gamma   90.00
#
_symmetry.space_group_name_H-M   'P 1'
#
loop_
_entity.id
_entity.type
_entity.pdbx_description
1 polymer ?
#
loop_
_entity_poly.entity_id
_entity_poly.type
_entity_poly.pdbx_seq_one_letter_code
_entity_poly.pdbx_strand_id
1 'polypeptide(L)'
;MSADDVKQAEIDAKTTAIIAENGGINYLNANYIHNFAKSAIGANDAILARLQPDIDVDMNDPAWRRAMCVALAFIKRYHLDETRETMKLEFPEEKGLPSKTGFSKSKDIEAFFDKIAVAVADMKSRTFEKNVDLFAEEAGLEQNKRPTREGRRARDSVQESPSTGGSRGSHRHHRSSSRQ
;
A
#
# COMPACT_ATOMS: atom_id res chain seq x y z
N MET A 1 -14.72 51.65 0.25
CA MET A 1 -15.17 50.67 1.25
C MET A 1 -15.42 51.40 2.54
N SER A 2 -16.60 51.23 3.12
CA SER A 2 -16.93 51.74 4.44
C SER A 2 -16.10 51.02 5.51
N ALA A 3 -15.95 51.62 6.69
CA ALA A 3 -15.30 50.95 7.82
C ALA A 3 -16.03 49.67 8.25
N ASP A 4 -17.33 49.58 7.98
CA ASP A 4 -18.13 48.39 8.26
C ASP A 4 -17.87 47.29 7.22
N ASP A 5 -17.62 47.64 5.95
CA ASP A 5 -17.25 46.68 4.90
C ASP A 5 -15.92 45.98 5.24
N VAL A 6 -14.96 46.72 5.80
CA VAL A 6 -13.65 46.18 6.19
C VAL A 6 -13.80 45.21 7.38
N LYS A 7 -14.60 45.56 8.39
CA LYS A 7 -14.86 44.68 9.53
C LYS A 7 -15.59 43.41 9.11
N GLN A 8 -16.58 43.52 8.23
CA GLN A 8 -17.33 42.36 7.73
C GLN A 8 -16.40 41.41 6.95
N ALA A 9 -15.56 41.95 6.07
CA ALA A 9 -14.59 41.14 5.33
C ALA A 9 -13.61 40.39 6.26
N GLU A 10 -13.18 41.02 7.37
CA GLU A 10 -12.32 40.36 8.36
C GLU A 10 -13.06 39.23 9.10
N ILE A 11 -14.32 39.43 9.46
CA ILE A 11 -15.17 38.40 10.09
C ILE A 11 -15.39 37.22 9.14
N ASP A 12 -15.68 37.50 7.86
CA ASP A 12 -15.91 36.47 6.85
C ASP A 12 -14.65 35.64 6.60
N ALA A 13 -13.48 36.30 6.56
CA ALA A 13 -12.20 35.61 6.43
C ALA A 13 -11.91 34.70 7.63
N LYS A 14 -12.12 35.19 8.87
CA LYS A 14 -11.94 34.38 10.08
C LYS A 14 -12.91 33.21 10.13
N THR A 15 -14.18 33.46 9.79
CA THR A 15 -15.22 32.42 9.74
C THR A 15 -14.84 31.34 8.73
N THR A 16 -14.42 31.73 7.54
CA THR A 16 -13.98 30.80 6.49
C THR A 16 -12.79 29.98 6.94
N ALA A 17 -11.79 30.60 7.60
CA ALA A 17 -10.62 29.90 8.12
C ALA A 17 -11.01 28.87 9.19
N ILE A 18 -11.88 29.24 10.14
CA ILE A 18 -12.35 28.33 11.19
C ILE A 18 -13.13 27.16 10.59
N ILE A 19 -14.01 27.40 9.63
CA ILE A 19 -14.77 26.34 8.94
C ILE A 19 -13.81 25.39 8.23
N ALA A 20 -12.80 25.91 7.53
CA ALA A 20 -11.81 25.10 6.83
C ALA A 20 -10.96 24.26 7.79
N GLU A 21 -10.46 24.86 8.87
CA GLU A 21 -9.64 24.19 9.89
C GLU A 21 -10.40 23.05 10.59
N ASN A 22 -11.71 23.24 10.82
CA ASN A 22 -12.55 22.22 11.43
C ASN A 22 -13.16 21.23 10.43
N GLY A 23 -12.72 21.26 9.16
CA GLY A 23 -13.14 20.27 8.16
C GLY A 23 -14.59 20.44 7.68
N GLY A 24 -15.13 21.66 7.66
CA GLY A 24 -16.52 21.92 7.25
C GLY A 24 -16.85 21.42 5.84
N ILE A 25 -15.90 21.44 4.90
CA ILE A 25 -16.09 20.86 3.57
C ILE A 25 -16.25 19.34 3.64
N ASN A 26 -15.45 18.66 4.47
CA ASN A 26 -15.55 17.21 4.65
C ASN A 26 -16.89 16.83 5.26
N TYR A 27 -17.38 17.62 6.22
CA TYR A 27 -18.70 17.46 6.81
C TYR A 27 -19.82 17.57 5.75
N LEU A 28 -19.81 18.63 4.94
CA LEU A 28 -20.80 18.83 3.88
C LEU A 28 -20.81 17.67 2.88
N ASN A 29 -19.63 17.20 2.47
CA ASN A 29 -19.50 16.06 1.58
C ASN A 29 -20.04 14.77 2.21
N ALA A 30 -19.67 14.49 3.47
CA ALA A 30 -20.17 13.31 4.18
C ALA A 30 -21.69 13.34 4.33
N ASN A 31 -22.27 14.49 4.67
CA ASN A 31 -23.72 14.67 4.78
C ASN A 31 -24.42 14.53 3.42
N TYR A 32 -23.85 15.08 2.34
CA TYR A 32 -24.37 14.91 0.99
C TYR A 32 -24.43 13.43 0.60
N ILE A 33 -23.32 12.70 0.78
CA ILE A 33 -23.23 11.26 0.49
C ILE A 33 -24.24 10.48 1.35
N HIS A 34 -24.36 10.82 2.63
CA HIS A 34 -25.32 10.18 3.54
C HIS A 34 -26.77 10.31 3.06
N ASN A 35 -27.18 11.53 2.69
CA ASN A 35 -28.54 11.78 2.19
C ASN A 35 -28.78 11.13 0.84
N PHE A 36 -27.76 11.08 0.00
CA PHE A 36 -27.81 10.35 -1.26
C PHE A 36 -28.01 8.85 -1.02
N ALA A 37 -27.22 8.22 -0.14
CA ALA A 37 -27.35 6.81 0.22
C ALA A 37 -28.75 6.50 0.77
N LYS A 38 -29.28 7.34 1.66
CA LYS A 38 -30.68 7.25 2.16
C LYS A 38 -31.73 7.27 1.06
N SER A 39 -31.50 8.06 0.01
CA SER A 39 -32.44 8.19 -1.10
C SER A 39 -32.29 7.05 -2.10
N ALA A 40 -31.07 6.52 -2.26
CA ALA A 40 -30.79 5.45 -3.20
C ALA A 40 -31.24 4.10 -2.65
N ILE A 41 -30.91 3.77 -1.40
CA ILE A 41 -31.13 2.43 -0.84
C ILE A 41 -32.62 2.09 -0.77
N GLY A 42 -33.00 0.98 -1.42
CA GLY A 42 -34.39 0.55 -1.52
C GLY A 42 -35.29 1.42 -2.41
N ALA A 43 -34.70 2.31 -3.24
CA ALA A 43 -35.47 3.14 -4.16
C ALA A 43 -36.13 2.32 -5.28
N ASN A 44 -37.38 2.66 -5.58
CA ASN A 44 -38.14 2.10 -6.70
C ASN A 44 -37.85 2.80 -8.05
N ASP A 45 -37.06 3.87 -8.04
CA ASP A 45 -36.64 4.57 -9.25
C ASP A 45 -35.55 3.77 -9.98
N ALA A 46 -35.70 3.62 -11.30
CA ALA A 46 -34.80 2.77 -12.10
C ALA A 46 -33.36 3.30 -12.17
N ILE A 47 -33.15 4.60 -12.02
CA ILE A 47 -31.81 5.19 -12.01
C ILE A 47 -31.17 4.97 -10.64
N LEU A 48 -31.91 5.25 -9.56
CA LEU A 48 -31.42 5.06 -8.18
C LEU A 48 -31.21 3.59 -7.82
N ALA A 49 -32.01 2.67 -8.39
CA ALA A 49 -31.81 1.24 -8.22
C ALA A 49 -30.45 0.75 -8.76
N ARG A 50 -29.83 1.48 -9.70
CA ARG A 50 -28.47 1.15 -10.20
C ARG A 50 -27.35 1.65 -9.30
N LEU A 51 -27.69 2.44 -8.30
CA LEU A 51 -26.77 3.06 -7.35
C LEU A 51 -26.80 2.34 -5.99
N GLN A 52 -27.39 1.14 -5.92
CA GLN A 52 -27.31 0.33 -4.71
C GLN A 52 -25.83 0.01 -4.39
N PRO A 53 -25.46 0.01 -3.10
CA PRO A 53 -24.13 -0.43 -2.69
C PRO A 53 -23.93 -1.91 -3.03
N ASP A 54 -22.82 -2.21 -3.70
CA ASP A 54 -22.36 -3.58 -3.98
C ASP A 54 -21.09 -3.85 -3.17
N ILE A 55 -21.29 -4.20 -1.89
CA ILE A 55 -20.22 -4.35 -0.91
C ILE A 55 -19.87 -5.83 -0.75
N ASP A 56 -18.88 -6.28 -1.53
CA ASP A 56 -18.36 -7.64 -1.42
C ASP A 56 -17.14 -7.72 -0.49
N VAL A 57 -17.42 -7.90 0.81
CA VAL A 57 -16.41 -8.13 1.83
C VAL A 57 -16.70 -9.44 2.56
N ASP A 58 -15.68 -10.28 2.74
CA ASP A 58 -15.79 -11.46 3.59
C ASP A 58 -15.35 -11.12 5.02
N MET A 59 -16.33 -10.96 5.91
CA MET A 59 -16.06 -10.66 7.32
C MET A 59 -15.50 -11.85 8.11
N ASN A 60 -15.47 -13.05 7.52
CA ASN A 60 -14.78 -14.21 8.11
C ASN A 60 -13.28 -14.17 7.84
N ASP A 61 -12.83 -13.47 6.81
CA ASP A 61 -11.41 -13.21 6.59
C ASP A 61 -10.87 -12.30 7.72
N PRO A 62 -9.89 -12.78 8.52
CA PRO A 62 -9.29 -12.00 9.60
C PRO A 62 -8.70 -10.67 9.13
N ALA A 63 -8.16 -10.60 7.92
CA ALA A 63 -7.57 -9.38 7.37
C ALA A 63 -8.64 -8.33 7.08
N TRP A 64 -9.71 -8.71 6.38
CA TRP A 64 -10.86 -7.82 6.11
C TRP A 64 -11.51 -7.34 7.39
N ARG A 65 -11.77 -8.27 8.32
CA ARG A 65 -12.34 -7.94 9.62
C ARG A 65 -11.46 -6.96 10.39
N ARG A 66 -10.13 -7.17 10.38
CA ARG A 66 -9.19 -6.26 11.05
C ARG A 66 -9.17 -4.89 10.40
N ALA A 67 -9.14 -4.83 9.07
CA ALA A 67 -9.18 -3.57 8.31
C ALA A 67 -10.45 -2.77 8.62
N MET A 68 -11.62 -3.41 8.61
CA MET A 68 -12.89 -2.77 8.97
C MET A 68 -12.90 -2.26 10.41
N CYS A 69 -12.38 -3.04 11.35
CA CYS A 69 -12.25 -2.60 12.75
C CYS A 69 -11.37 -1.34 12.89
N VAL A 70 -10.27 -1.27 12.14
CA VAL A 70 -9.37 -0.09 12.15
C VAL A 70 -10.09 1.12 11.56
N ALA A 71 -10.73 0.97 10.41
CA ALA A 71 -11.49 2.05 9.76
C ALA A 71 -12.58 2.60 10.69
N LEU A 72 -13.39 1.71 11.29
CA LEU A 72 -14.42 2.11 12.25
C LEU A 72 -13.86 2.75 13.51
N ALA A 73 -12.69 2.31 13.98
CA ALA A 73 -12.04 2.93 15.13
C ALA A 73 -11.58 4.35 14.83
N PHE A 74 -11.00 4.56 13.64
CA PHE A 74 -10.60 5.87 13.15
C PHE A 74 -11.81 6.81 13.03
N ILE A 75 -12.87 6.36 12.34
CA ILE A 75 -14.11 7.12 12.16
C ILE A 75 -14.71 7.54 13.51
N LYS A 76 -14.81 6.62 14.48
CA LYS A 76 -15.30 6.92 15.83
C LYS A 76 -14.41 7.92 16.57
N ARG A 77 -13.08 7.80 16.42
CA ARG A 77 -12.11 8.67 17.10
C ARG A 77 -12.21 10.13 16.67
N TYR A 78 -12.44 10.35 15.38
CA TYR A 78 -12.53 11.69 14.79
C TYR A 78 -13.97 12.19 14.66
N HIS A 79 -14.94 11.55 15.32
CA HIS A 79 -16.34 11.98 15.33
C HIS A 79 -16.94 12.15 13.93
N LEU A 80 -16.58 11.26 13.00
CA LEU A 80 -17.09 11.26 11.63
C LEU A 80 -18.45 10.54 11.58
N ASP A 81 -19.43 11.11 12.27
CA ASP A 81 -20.71 10.45 12.56
C ASP A 81 -21.53 10.21 11.27
N GLU A 82 -21.59 11.18 10.35
CA GLU A 82 -22.28 11.01 9.06
C GLU A 82 -21.67 9.86 8.24
N THR A 83 -20.35 9.73 8.25
CA THR A 83 -19.66 8.62 7.57
C THR A 83 -20.02 7.29 8.22
N ARG A 84 -20.03 7.23 9.55
CA ARG A 84 -20.40 6.02 10.29
C ARG A 84 -21.84 5.59 10.03
N GLU A 85 -22.78 6.53 10.05
CA GLU A 85 -24.19 6.24 9.79
C GLU A 85 -24.43 5.85 8.32
N THR A 86 -23.70 6.45 7.38
CA THR A 86 -23.72 6.02 5.97
C THR A 86 -23.21 4.59 5.81
N MET A 87 -22.08 4.26 6.44
CA MET A 87 -21.57 2.88 6.41
C MET A 87 -22.60 1.89 6.95
N LYS A 88 -23.27 2.19 8.08
CA LYS A 88 -24.32 1.30 8.61
C LYS A 88 -25.49 1.10 7.67
N LEU A 89 -25.81 2.12 6.89
CA LEU A 89 -26.92 2.08 5.94
C LEU A 89 -26.55 1.25 4.70
N GLU A 90 -25.33 1.42 4.18
CA GLU A 90 -24.88 0.76 2.96
C GLU A 90 -24.41 -0.68 3.19
N PHE A 91 -23.92 -1.00 4.38
CA PHE A 91 -23.35 -2.32 4.66
C PHE A 91 -24.46 -3.36 4.87
N PRO A 92 -24.35 -4.55 4.25
CA PRO A 92 -25.38 -5.57 4.39
C PRO A 92 -25.55 -6.04 5.84
N GLU A 93 -26.80 -6.11 6.32
CA GLU A 93 -27.11 -6.49 7.70
C GLU A 93 -26.62 -7.90 8.02
N GLU A 94 -26.70 -8.83 7.06
CA GLU A 94 -26.27 -10.22 7.20
C GLU A 94 -24.75 -10.38 7.34
N LYS A 95 -23.97 -9.44 6.80
CA LYS A 95 -22.50 -9.41 6.93
C LYS A 95 -22.05 -8.73 8.21
N GLY A 96 -22.87 -7.81 8.73
CA GLY A 96 -22.74 -7.19 10.05
C GLY A 96 -21.45 -6.37 10.25
N LEU A 97 -21.59 -5.05 10.34
CA LEU A 97 -20.47 -4.19 10.75
C LEU A 97 -19.96 -4.56 12.16
N PRO A 98 -18.64 -4.65 12.38
CA PRO A 98 -18.09 -4.92 13.70
C PRO A 98 -18.53 -3.87 14.74
N SER A 99 -19.31 -4.30 15.73
CA SER A 99 -19.76 -3.43 16.82
C SER A 99 -18.59 -2.98 17.71
N LYS A 100 -17.63 -3.88 17.93
CA LYS A 100 -16.40 -3.68 18.70
C LYS A 100 -15.18 -3.73 17.77
N THR A 101 -14.35 -2.69 17.83
CA THR A 101 -13.17 -2.55 16.97
C THR A 101 -11.91 -3.14 17.61
N GLY A 102 -11.88 -3.31 18.94
CA GLY A 102 -10.69 -3.71 19.68
C GLY A 102 -9.64 -2.60 19.84
N PHE A 103 -9.95 -1.38 19.40
CA PHE A 103 -9.13 -0.18 19.60
C PHE A 103 -9.80 0.69 20.66
N SER A 104 -9.19 0.76 21.84
CA SER A 104 -9.79 1.45 22.99
C SER A 104 -9.12 2.80 23.25
N LYS A 105 -7.83 2.92 22.94
CA LYS A 105 -7.04 4.14 23.14
C LYS A 105 -6.63 4.70 21.79
N SER A 106 -6.52 6.02 21.69
CA SER A 106 -6.06 6.71 20.47
C SER A 106 -4.69 6.21 20.02
N LYS A 107 -3.78 5.97 20.98
CA LYS A 107 -2.43 5.45 20.73
C LYS A 107 -2.43 4.08 20.05
N ASP A 108 -3.48 3.27 20.24
CA ASP A 108 -3.57 1.94 19.64
C ASP A 108 -3.75 2.04 18.12
N ILE A 109 -4.46 3.07 17.64
CA ILE A 109 -4.70 3.33 16.22
C ILE A 109 -3.44 3.87 15.57
N GLU A 110 -2.80 4.87 16.20
CA GLU A 110 -1.54 5.46 15.72
C GLU A 110 -0.45 4.39 15.60
N ALA A 111 -0.24 3.60 16.66
CA ALA A 111 0.74 2.52 16.65
C ALA A 111 0.42 1.45 15.58
N PHE A 112 -0.84 1.26 15.21
CA PHE A 112 -1.21 0.35 14.13
C PHE A 112 -0.84 0.92 12.76
N PHE A 113 -1.09 2.21 12.51
CA PHE A 113 -0.66 2.88 11.28
C PHE A 113 0.86 2.93 11.15
N ASP A 114 1.60 3.18 12.24
CA ASP A 114 3.06 3.16 12.23
C ASP A 114 3.60 1.78 11.81
N LYS A 115 3.02 0.70 12.33
CA LYS A 115 3.37 -0.67 11.93
C LYS A 115 3.10 -0.91 10.44
N ILE A 116 1.97 -0.42 9.92
CA ILE A 116 1.66 -0.52 8.49
C ILE A 116 2.68 0.27 7.67
N ALA A 117 3.03 1.49 8.09
CA ALA A 117 3.99 2.33 7.38
C ALA A 117 5.37 1.65 7.28
N VAL A 118 5.84 1.04 8.38
CA VAL A 118 7.07 0.24 8.39
C VAL A 118 6.95 -0.96 7.44
N ALA A 119 5.86 -1.73 7.51
CA ALA A 119 5.65 -2.86 6.63
C ALA A 119 5.62 -2.45 5.15
N VAL A 120 5.01 -1.32 4.81
CA VAL A 120 4.98 -0.76 3.45
C VAL A 120 6.37 -0.34 2.99
N ALA A 121 7.16 0.31 3.86
CA ALA A 121 8.54 0.67 3.55
C ALA A 121 9.39 -0.58 3.30
N ASP A 122 9.25 -1.60 4.14
CA ASP A 122 9.94 -2.87 3.99
C ASP A 122 9.58 -3.55 2.67
N MET A 123 8.29 -3.62 2.33
CA MET A 123 7.83 -4.19 1.05
C MET A 123 8.42 -3.44 -0.15
N LYS A 124 8.46 -2.10 -0.11
CA LYS A 124 9.06 -1.29 -1.19
C LYS A 124 10.56 -1.50 -1.33
N SER A 125 11.25 -1.80 -0.22
CA SER A 125 12.70 -2.05 -0.21
C SER A 125 13.09 -3.46 -0.66
N ARG A 126 12.13 -4.38 -0.85
CA ARG A 126 12.41 -5.74 -1.29
C ARG A 126 12.79 -5.75 -2.76
N THR A 127 13.98 -6.28 -3.07
CA THR A 127 14.38 -6.58 -4.45
C THR A 127 13.88 -7.96 -4.86
N PHE A 128 13.87 -8.22 -6.17
CA PHE A 128 13.53 -9.54 -6.71
C PHE A 128 14.40 -10.64 -6.09
N GLU A 129 15.71 -10.41 -5.95
CA GLU A 129 16.64 -11.37 -5.34
C GLU A 129 16.23 -11.70 -3.90
N LYS A 130 15.91 -10.68 -3.10
CA LYS A 130 15.46 -10.87 -1.72
C LYS A 130 14.16 -11.67 -1.63
N ASN A 131 13.24 -11.50 -2.59
CA ASN A 131 12.00 -12.27 -2.65
C ASN A 131 12.26 -13.73 -3.06
N VAL A 132 13.22 -13.98 -3.98
CA VAL A 132 13.63 -15.34 -4.36
C VAL A 132 14.30 -16.06 -3.19
N ASP A 133 15.14 -15.37 -2.44
CA ASP A 133 15.80 -15.94 -1.26
C ASP A 133 14.80 -16.30 -0.16
N LEU A 134 13.83 -15.41 0.11
CA LEU A 134 12.74 -15.67 1.06
C LEU A 134 11.85 -16.84 0.62
N PHE A 135 11.51 -16.92 -0.67
CA PHE A 135 10.75 -18.04 -1.22
C PHE A 135 11.52 -19.37 -1.08
N ALA A 136 12.83 -19.36 -1.37
CA ALA A 136 13.66 -20.54 -1.23
C ALA A 136 13.72 -21.00 0.24
N GLU A 137 13.80 -20.07 1.18
CA GLU A 137 13.76 -20.36 2.62
C GLU A 137 12.40 -20.95 3.04
N GLU A 138 11.29 -20.33 2.63
CA GLU A 138 9.93 -20.79 2.96
C GLU A 138 9.59 -22.15 2.31
N ALA A 139 10.10 -22.41 1.11
CA ALA A 139 9.95 -23.67 0.40
C ALA A 139 10.94 -24.76 0.84
N GLY A 140 11.87 -24.46 1.76
CA GLY A 140 12.90 -25.39 2.23
C GLY A 140 13.91 -25.80 1.15
N LEU A 141 14.13 -24.96 0.14
CA LEU A 141 15.11 -25.17 -0.92
C LEU A 141 16.48 -24.71 -0.43
N GLU A 142 17.48 -25.60 -0.47
CA GLU A 142 18.85 -25.21 -0.10
C GLU A 142 19.36 -24.08 -1.00
N GLN A 143 19.74 -22.97 -0.39
CA GLN A 143 20.34 -21.85 -1.10
C GLN A 143 21.72 -22.27 -1.63
N ASN A 144 21.78 -22.52 -2.94
CA ASN A 144 23.04 -22.69 -3.63
C ASN A 144 23.75 -21.33 -3.64
N LYS A 145 24.59 -21.06 -2.63
CA LYS A 145 25.30 -19.80 -2.42
C LYS A 145 25.97 -19.38 -3.73
N ARG A 146 25.41 -18.37 -4.41
CA ARG A 146 26.02 -17.84 -5.62
C ARG A 146 27.41 -17.29 -5.25
N PRO A 147 28.46 -17.63 -6.01
CA PRO A 147 29.80 -17.15 -5.70
C PRO A 147 29.81 -15.63 -5.74
N THR A 148 30.21 -15.01 -4.63
CA THR A 148 30.37 -13.58 -4.48
C THR A 148 31.31 -13.06 -5.57
N ARG A 149 30.98 -11.91 -6.15
CA ARG A 149 31.70 -11.29 -7.27
C ARG A 149 33.18 -11.00 -6.99
N GLU A 150 33.60 -11.08 -5.72
CA GLU A 150 35.00 -10.98 -5.28
C GLU A 150 35.87 -12.18 -5.70
N GLY A 151 35.28 -13.36 -5.93
CA GLY A 151 36.02 -14.55 -6.35
C GLY A 151 36.47 -14.56 -7.82
N ARG A 152 35.96 -13.66 -8.67
CA ARG A 152 36.35 -13.60 -10.09
C ARG A 152 37.64 -12.83 -10.35
N ARG A 153 38.11 -11.97 -9.43
CA ARG A 153 39.37 -11.23 -9.61
C ARG A 153 40.61 -11.99 -9.16
N ALA A 154 40.47 -13.02 -8.31
CA ALA A 154 41.60 -13.79 -7.80
C ALA A 154 42.06 -14.92 -8.73
N ARG A 155 41.36 -15.18 -9.85
CA ARG A 155 41.71 -16.27 -10.78
C ARG A 155 42.56 -15.85 -11.98
N ASP A 156 42.70 -14.55 -12.24
CA ASP A 156 43.42 -14.04 -13.41
C ASP A 156 44.84 -13.53 -13.09
N SER A 157 45.34 -13.68 -11.86
CA SER A 157 46.62 -13.10 -11.42
C SER A 157 47.75 -14.09 -11.12
N VAL A 158 47.66 -15.36 -11.53
CA VAL A 158 48.78 -16.31 -11.38
C VAL A 158 49.02 -17.08 -12.69
N GLN A 159 49.76 -16.48 -13.63
CA GLN A 159 50.76 -17.18 -14.46
C GLN A 159 51.51 -16.20 -15.39
N GLU A 160 52.62 -15.65 -14.92
CA GLU A 160 53.76 -15.20 -15.75
C GLU A 160 55.05 -15.66 -15.04
N SER A 161 55.64 -16.81 -15.41
CA SER A 161 56.90 -16.96 -16.22
C SER A 161 58.17 -17.14 -15.33
N PRO A 162 59.34 -17.69 -15.77
CA PRO A 162 59.74 -18.34 -17.04
C PRO A 162 60.66 -19.61 -16.97
N SER A 163 60.74 -20.30 -18.12
CA SER A 163 61.88 -21.00 -18.78
C SER A 163 62.67 -22.17 -18.14
N THR A 164 62.70 -23.31 -18.86
CA THR A 164 63.86 -24.06 -19.44
C THR A 164 63.33 -25.47 -19.81
N GLY A 165 63.60 -26.15 -20.92
CA GLY A 165 64.37 -25.97 -22.15
C GLY A 165 64.29 -27.29 -22.95
N GLY A 166 64.35 -27.22 -24.29
CA GLY A 166 64.56 -28.35 -25.23
C GLY A 166 63.35 -29.25 -25.52
N SER A 167 63.16 -29.88 -26.68
CA SER A 167 63.87 -29.92 -27.96
C SER A 167 63.03 -30.77 -28.94
N ARG A 168 62.94 -30.32 -30.20
CA ARG A 168 62.74 -31.09 -31.47
C ARG A 168 61.41 -31.77 -31.83
N GLY A 169 60.96 -31.47 -33.05
CA GLY A 169 60.08 -32.29 -33.91
C GLY A 169 58.95 -31.48 -34.56
N SER A 170 59.19 -30.68 -35.61
CA SER A 170 59.10 -31.04 -37.04
C SER A 170 57.86 -31.86 -37.45
N HIS A 171 56.84 -31.19 -38.02
CA HIS A 171 56.10 -31.51 -39.28
C HIS A 171 54.80 -30.67 -39.34
N ARG A 172 54.71 -29.63 -40.20
CA ARG A 172 54.33 -29.57 -41.64
C ARG A 172 52.81 -29.64 -41.94
N HIS A 173 52.30 -28.52 -42.46
CA HIS A 173 51.20 -28.24 -43.42
C HIS A 173 49.75 -28.75 -43.19
N HIS A 174 48.79 -27.81 -43.11
CA HIS A 174 47.88 -27.34 -44.20
C HIS A 174 46.83 -26.39 -43.58
N ARG A 175 46.68 -25.11 -43.97
CA ARG A 175 45.77 -24.58 -45.03
C ARG A 175 44.40 -25.29 -45.01
N SER A 176 43.22 -24.69 -44.87
CA SER A 176 42.71 -23.47 -45.51
C SER A 176 41.27 -23.18 -45.01
N SER A 177 40.86 -21.92 -45.13
CA SER A 177 39.57 -21.42 -45.65
C SER A 177 38.24 -21.87 -44.99
N SER A 178 37.50 -20.94 -44.37
CA SER A 178 36.42 -20.13 -44.99
C SER A 178 35.21 -20.92 -45.49
N ARG A 179 34.04 -20.63 -44.93
CA ARG A 179 32.75 -20.33 -45.59
C ARG A 179 31.69 -20.16 -44.48
N GLN A 180 31.14 -18.95 -44.37
CA GLN A 180 29.84 -18.53 -44.92
C GLN A 180 28.67 -19.11 -44.14
#